data_AF-A0A061RXI7-F1
#
_entry.id   AF-A0A061RXI7-F1
#
_cell.length_a   1.000
_cell.length_b   1.000
_cell.length_c   1.000
_cell.angle_alpha   90.00
_cell.angle_beta   90.00
_cell.angle_gamma   90.00
#
_symmetry.space_group_name_H-M   'P 1'
#
loop_
_entity.id
_entity.type
_entity.pdbx_description
1 polymer ?
#
loop_
_entity_poly.entity_id
_entity_poly.type
_entity_poly.pdbx_seq_one_letter_code
_entity_poly.pdbx_strand_id
1 'polypeptide(L)' 'MPSSRPYVADQAVFDVMHDYAYRFDLQTVLNHMLSDTFKDRPDDPITYWKEWLDKEGRKHINTCKEPSPPKDEAS' A
#
# COMPACT_ATOMS: atom_id res chain seq x y z
N MET A 1 -27.32 28.46 17.21
CA MET A 1 -25.96 28.03 17.64
C MET A 1 -25.79 26.60 17.16
N PRO A 2 -24.96 26.29 16.15
CA PRO A 2 -24.73 24.91 15.75
C PRO A 2 -23.91 24.24 16.85
N SER A 3 -24.43 23.14 17.42
CA SER A 3 -23.73 22.38 18.44
C SER A 3 -22.49 21.74 17.83
N SER A 4 -21.31 22.10 18.33
CA SER A 4 -20.05 21.38 18.07
C SER A 4 -20.17 19.97 18.64
N ARG A 5 -20.64 19.01 17.85
CA ARG A 5 -20.47 17.59 18.20
C ARG A 5 -18.97 17.31 18.15
N PRO A 6 -18.36 16.71 19.20
CA PRO A 6 -17.01 16.19 19.08
C PRO A 6 -17.01 15.14 17.95
N TYR A 7 -16.04 15.22 17.05
CA TYR A 7 -15.79 14.18 16.07
C TYR A 7 -15.26 12.96 16.83
N VAL A 8 -16.17 12.15 17.36
CA VAL A 8 -15.84 10.80 17.82
C VAL A 8 -15.81 9.99 16.54
N ALA A 9 -14.63 9.79 15.97
CA ALA A 9 -14.46 8.69 15.02
C ALA A 9 -14.99 7.45 15.76
N ASP A 10 -16.01 6.80 15.19
CA ASP A 10 -16.56 5.56 15.73
C ASP A 10 -15.39 4.64 16.08
N GLN A 11 -15.33 4.11 17.31
CA GLN A 11 -14.24 3.25 17.76
C GLN A 11 -13.99 2.11 16.77
N ALA A 12 -15.06 1.61 16.13
CA ALA A 12 -14.96 0.60 15.08
C ALA A 12 -14.18 1.10 13.84
N VAL A 13 -14.35 2.36 13.45
CA VAL A 13 -13.59 2.98 12.35
C VAL A 13 -12.12 3.16 12.75
N PHE A 14 -11.86 3.57 13.99
CA PHE A 14 -10.49 3.65 14.49
C PHE A 14 -9.79 2.29 14.47
N ASP A 15 -10.46 1.23 14.95
CA ASP A 15 -9.89 -0.12 15.00
C ASP A 15 -9.61 -0.67 13.59
N VAL A 16 -10.50 -0.43 12.63
CA VAL A 16 -10.29 -0.82 11.22
C VAL A 16 -9.13 -0.05 10.59
N MET A 17 -9.02 1.26 10.83
CA MET A 17 -7.91 2.07 10.32
C MET A 17 -6.59 1.66 10.96
N HIS A 18 -6.60 1.37 12.26
CA HIS A 18 -5.44 0.87 12.98
C HIS A 18 -4.98 -0.48 12.41
N ASP A 19 -5.88 -1.47 12.30
CA ASP A 19 -5.55 -2.76 11.68
C ASP A 19 -4.95 -2.57 10.28
N TYR A 20 -5.59 -1.77 9.43
CA TYR A 20 -5.10 -1.49 8.09
C TYR A 20 -3.72 -0.82 8.07
N ALA A 21 -3.50 0.17 8.94
CA ALA A 21 -2.21 0.88 9.04
C ALA A 21 -1.07 -0.05 9.44
N TYR A 22 -1.34 -1.05 10.29
CA TYR A 22 -0.36 -2.03 10.74
C TYR A 22 -0.33 -3.30 9.90
N ARG A 23 -1.07 -3.38 8.79
CA ARG A 23 -0.93 -4.50 7.85
C ARG A 23 0.50 -4.54 7.33
N PHE A 24 1.08 -5.74 7.42
CA PHE A 24 2.46 -6.01 7.05
C PHE A 24 2.83 -5.49 5.66
N ASP A 25 1.91 -5.63 4.70
CA ASP A 25 2.13 -5.20 3.32
C ASP A 25 2.26 -3.69 3.18
N LEU A 26 1.36 -2.92 3.82
CA LEU A 26 1.39 -1.45 3.74
C LEU A 26 2.63 -0.88 4.44
N GLN A 27 2.92 -1.39 5.65
CA GLN A 27 4.07 -0.93 6.42
C GLN A 27 5.40 -1.23 5.70
N THR A 28 5.49 -2.39 5.03
CA THR A 28 6.67 -2.78 4.23
C THR A 28 6.85 -1.87 3.03
N VAL A 29 5.78 -1.60 2.27
CA VAL A 29 5.82 -0.70 1.10
C VAL A 29 6.28 0.70 1.51
N LEU A 30 5.73 1.26 2.58
CA LEU A 30 6.11 2.59 3.06
C LEU A 30 7.58 2.64 3.51
N ASN A 31 8.06 1.61 4.23
CA ASN A 31 9.45 1.54 4.67
C ASN A 31 10.44 1.46 3.49
N HIS A 32 10.12 0.69 2.45
CA HIS A 32 10.96 0.63 1.25
C HIS A 32 10.98 1.95 0.49
N MET A 33 9.82 2.57 0.28
CA MET A 33 9.73 3.88 -0.38
C MET A 33 10.56 4.93 0.36
N LEU A 34 10.46 4.99 1.69
CA LEU A 34 11.23 5.91 2.51
C LEU A 34 12.73 5.60 2.47
N SER A 35 13.12 4.33 2.56
CA SER A 35 14.52 3.89 2.43
C SER A 35 15.13 4.39 1.11
N ASP A 36 14.43 4.20 0.00
CA ASP A 36 14.93 4.60 -1.32
C ASP A 36 14.96 6.12 -1.47
N THR A 37 13.95 6.82 -0.93
CA THR A 37 13.93 8.30 -0.89
C THR A 37 15.14 8.87 -0.14
N PHE A 38 15.51 8.28 1.01
CA PHE A 38 16.66 8.76 1.79
C PHE A 38 18.01 8.44 1.13
N LYS A 39 18.08 7.38 0.33
CA LYS A 39 19.26 7.03 -0.46
C LYS A 39 19.42 7.95 -1.66
N ASP A 40 18.36 8.10 -2.45
CA ASP A 40 18.40 8.80 -3.73
C ASP A 40 18.31 10.32 -3.58
N ARG A 41 17.70 10.79 -2.48
CA ARG A 41 17.54 12.22 -2.12
C ARG A 41 17.06 13.06 -3.32
N PRO A 42 15.91 12.74 -3.91
CA PRO A 42 15.39 13.45 -5.05
C PRO A 42 15.11 14.92 -4.71
N ASP A 43 15.41 15.82 -5.64
CA ASP A 43 15.08 17.25 -5.51
C ASP A 43 13.55 17.49 -5.52
N ASP A 44 12.79 16.59 -6.16
CA ASP A 44 11.33 16.55 -6.13
C ASP A 44 10.83 15.19 -5.59
N PRO A 45 10.60 15.10 -4.27
CA PRO A 45 10.17 13.84 -3.65
C PRO A 45 8.75 13.43 -4.05
N ILE A 46 7.87 14.37 -4.41
CA ILE A 46 6.47 14.05 -4.76
C ILE A 46 6.41 13.31 -6.09
N THR A 47 7.13 13.82 -7.10
CA THR A 47 7.21 13.16 -8.41
C THR A 47 7.91 11.81 -8.30
N TYR A 48 9.01 11.75 -7.54
CA TYR A 48 9.72 10.49 -7.27
C TYR A 48 8.82 9.43 -6.63
N TRP A 49 8.03 9.78 -5.61
CA TRP A 49 7.12 8.82 -4.96
C TRP A 49 6.03 8.31 -5.89
N LYS A 50 5.48 9.16 -6.77
CA LYS A 50 4.50 8.72 -7.77
C LYS A 50 5.09 7.66 -8.70
N GLU A 51 6.27 7.92 -9.24
CA GLU A 51 6.95 7.00 -10.14
C GLU A 51 7.35 5.69 -9.43
N TRP A 52 7.82 5.78 -8.18
CA TRP A 52 8.17 4.63 -7.35
C TRP A 52 6.94 3.76 -7.09
N LEU A 53 5.81 4.35 -6.68
CA LEU A 53 4.56 3.64 -6.43
C LEU A 53 3.97 3.01 -7.70
N ASP A 54 4.03 3.71 -8.84
CA ASP A 54 3.59 3.16 -10.14
C ASP A 54 4.44 1.96 -10.56
N LYS A 55 5.75 1.99 -10.28
CA LYS A 55 6.65 0.86 -10.51
C LYS A 55 6.30 -0.31 -9.59
N GLU A 56 6.04 -0.06 -8.32
CA GLU A 56 5.71 -1.09 -7.34
C GLU A 56 4.36 -1.75 -7.63
N GLY A 57 3.32 -0.96 -7.94
CA GLY A 57 2.00 -1.46 -8.32
C GLY A 57 2.04 -2.38 -9.55
N ARG A 58 2.88 -2.08 -10.54
CA ARG A 58 3.07 -2.94 -11.73
C ARG A 58 3.73 -4.28 -11.41
N LYS A 59 4.65 -4.34 -10.44
CA LYS A 59 5.24 -5.61 -9.99
C LYS A 59 4.17 -6.53 -9.39
N HIS A 60 3.32 -5.97 -8.52
CA HIS A 60 2.23 -6.71 -7.89
C HIS A 60 1.17 -7.22 -8.90
N ILE A 61 0.86 -6.44 -9.94
CA ILE A 61 -0.05 -6.89 -11.02
C ILE A 61 0.56 -8.04 -11.83
N ASN A 62 1.87 -8.00 -12.09
CA ASN A 62 2.55 -9.05 -12.85
C ASN A 62 2.71 -10.36 -12.07
N THR A 63 2.71 -10.32 -10.74
CA THR A 63 2.68 -11.52 -9.88
C THR A 63 1.30 -12.13 -9.70
N CYS A 64 0.22 -11.39 -9.99
CA CYS A 64 -1.16 -11.89 -9.92
C CYS A 64 -1.66 -12.51 -11.24
N LYS A 65 -0.84 -12.56 -12.29
CA LYS A 65 -1.13 -13.32 -13.51
C LYS A 65 -0.74 -14.80 -13.32
N GLU A 66 -1.75 -15.56 -12.87
CA GLU A 66 -2.03 -17.00 -13.13
C GLU A 66 -0.97 -18.05 -12.73
N PRO A 67 -1.20 -18.86 -11.68
CA PRO A 67 -0.66 -20.22 -11.70
C PRO A 67 -1.37 -20.99 -12.82
N SER A 68 -0.62 -21.35 -13.87
CA SER A 68 -1.14 -22.21 -14.93
C SER A 68 -1.76 -23.49 -14.33
N PRO A 69 -2.92 -23.95 -14.82
CA PRO A 69 -3.48 -25.23 -14.38
C PRO A 69 -2.49 -26.37 -14.67
N PRO A 70 -2.39 -27.39 -13.80
CA PRO A 70 -1.48 -28.50 -14.00
C PRO A 70 -1.83 -29.24 -15.28
N LYS A 71 -0.82 -29.45 -16.13
CA LYS A 71 -0.93 -30.25 -17.36
C LYS A 71 -0.85 -31.74 -17.03
N ASP A 72 -1.78 -32.27 -16.26
CA ASP A 72 -1.90 -33.71 -16.08
C ASP A 72 -3.38 -34.05 -15.94
N GLU A 73 -4.03 -34.33 -17.08
CA GLU A 73 -5.14 -35.27 -17.24
C GLU A 73 -5.64 -35.17 -18.69
N ALA A 74 -4.80 -35.64 -19.61
CA ALA A 74 -5.27 -36.19 -20.89
C ALA A 74 -4.84 -37.66 -20.89
N SER A 75 -5.80 -38.54 -20.59
CA SER A 75 -5.73 -39.98 -20.86
C SER A 75 -7.06 -40.40 -21.47
#